data_AF-A0A351FW99-F1
#
_entry.id   AF-A0A351FW99-F1
#
_cell.length_a   1.000
_cell.length_b   1.000
_cell.length_c   1.000
_cell.angle_alpha   90.00
_cell.angle_beta   90.00
_cell.angle_gamma   90.00
#
_symmetry.space_group_name_H-M   'P 1'
#
loop_
_entity.id
_entity.type
_entity.pdbx_description
1 polymer ?
#
loop_
_entity_poly.entity_id
_entity_poly.type
_entity_poly.pdbx_seq_one_letter_code
_entity_poly.pdbx_strand_id
1 'polypeptide(L)'
;MFALVEDRRMLRTLSASVFGFLFVVQAVAQDTPLTMVLSDDSHWELVSEGHGFTEGPAVDRHGNVFFSDLRASKIFRADHSGKVTLFADKTAQT
;
A
#
# COMPACT_ATOMS: atom_id res chain seq x y z
N MET A 1 20.05 5.81 -56.73
CA MET A 1 20.52 4.85 -55.70
C MET A 1 20.87 5.52 -54.36
N PHE A 2 21.56 6.67 -54.34
CA PHE A 2 21.97 7.36 -53.11
C PHE A 2 20.81 7.92 -52.25
N ALA A 3 19.76 8.49 -52.85
CA ALA A 3 18.63 9.09 -52.12
C ALA A 3 17.78 8.11 -51.29
N LEU A 4 17.67 6.83 -51.72
CA LEU A 4 16.91 5.80 -51.00
C LEU A 4 17.65 5.24 -49.76
N VAL A 5 18.96 5.43 -49.68
CA VAL A 5 19.79 4.96 -48.54
C VAL A 5 19.73 5.96 -47.38
N GLU A 6 19.64 7.25 -47.66
CA GLU A 6 19.45 8.32 -46.67
C GLU A 6 18.11 8.20 -45.96
N ASP A 7 17.04 7.92 -46.69
CA ASP A 7 15.68 7.76 -46.17
C ASP A 7 15.58 6.58 -45.17
N ARG A 8 16.21 5.45 -45.50
CA ARG A 8 16.26 4.28 -44.58
C ARG A 8 17.15 4.51 -43.36
N ARG A 9 18.17 5.37 -43.45
CA ARG A 9 18.99 5.79 -42.29
C ARG A 9 18.21 6.76 -41.41
N MET A 10 17.51 7.71 -42.01
CA MET A 10 16.64 8.67 -41.33
C MET A 10 15.50 7.97 -40.59
N LEU A 11 14.82 7.00 -41.22
CA LEU A 11 13.74 6.20 -40.63
C LEU A 11 14.21 5.34 -39.45
N ARG A 12 15.45 4.84 -39.50
CA ARG A 12 16.09 4.09 -38.41
C ARG A 12 16.47 4.97 -37.23
N THR A 13 17.03 6.16 -37.49
CA THR A 13 17.36 7.15 -36.46
C THR A 13 16.10 7.69 -35.78
N LEU A 14 15.03 7.95 -36.54
CA LEU A 14 13.73 8.38 -36.01
C LEU A 14 13.07 7.28 -35.14
N SER A 15 13.14 6.01 -35.55
CA SER A 15 12.64 4.89 -34.74
C SER A 15 13.38 4.70 -33.41
N ALA A 16 14.71 4.85 -33.42
CA ALA A 16 15.52 4.73 -32.20
C ALA A 16 15.24 5.86 -31.19
N SER A 17 15.01 7.09 -31.69
CA SER A 17 14.70 8.25 -30.84
C SER A 17 13.30 8.19 -30.22
N VAL A 18 12.29 7.69 -30.96
CA VAL A 18 10.92 7.51 -30.42
C VAL A 18 10.90 6.46 -29.32
N PHE A 19 11.63 5.34 -29.50
CA PHE A 19 11.75 4.30 -28.47
C PHE A 19 12.51 4.77 -27.22
N GLY A 20 13.56 5.58 -27.39
CA GLY A 20 14.31 6.17 -26.27
C GLY A 20 13.49 7.18 -25.46
N PHE A 21 12.64 7.97 -26.12
CA PHE A 21 11.79 8.97 -25.45
C PHE A 21 10.62 8.33 -24.68
N LEU A 22 10.06 7.22 -25.19
CA LEU A 22 8.99 6.46 -24.53
C LEU A 22 9.46 5.77 -23.22
N PHE A 23 10.75 5.48 -23.08
CA PHE A 23 11.30 4.81 -21.89
C PHE A 23 11.55 5.74 -20.69
N VAL A 24 11.77 7.03 -20.91
CA VAL A 24 12.06 8.00 -19.83
C VAL A 24 10.80 8.34 -19.01
N VAL A 25 9.61 8.21 -19.60
CA VAL A 25 8.33 8.59 -18.95
C VAL A 25 7.81 7.54 -17.96
N GLN A 26 8.38 6.33 -17.92
CA GLN A 26 7.88 5.25 -17.07
C GLN A 26 8.38 5.32 -15.61
N ALA A 27 9.23 6.29 -15.26
CA ALA A 27 9.86 6.38 -13.94
C ALA A 27 9.42 7.59 -13.09
N VAL A 28 8.27 8.20 -13.41
CA VAL A 28 7.67 9.20 -12.51
C VAL A 28 7.01 8.47 -11.34
N ALA A 29 7.35 8.84 -10.11
CA ALA A 29 6.66 8.31 -8.92
C ALA A 29 5.14 8.48 -9.10
N GLN A 30 4.40 7.38 -9.02
CA GLN A 30 2.94 7.41 -9.14
C GLN A 30 2.35 7.57 -7.75
N ASP A 31 1.77 8.74 -7.47
CA ASP A 31 0.86 8.90 -6.34
C ASP A 31 -0.44 8.18 -6.70
N THR A 32 -0.69 7.03 -6.06
CA THR A 32 -1.98 6.35 -6.21
C THR A 32 -3.02 7.13 -5.43
N PRO A 33 -4.02 7.75 -6.08
CA PRO A 33 -5.06 8.47 -5.35
C PRO A 33 -5.86 7.48 -4.50
N LEU A 34 -6.30 7.93 -3.32
CA LEU A 34 -7.06 7.09 -2.39
C LEU A 34 -8.32 6.48 -3.03
N THR A 35 -8.91 7.14 -4.02
CA THR A 35 -10.08 6.65 -4.79
C THR A 35 -9.83 5.38 -5.60
N MET A 36 -8.57 4.97 -5.79
CA MET A 36 -8.24 3.67 -6.38
C MET A 36 -8.21 2.53 -5.35
N VAL A 37 -8.18 2.85 -4.05
CA VAL A 37 -8.09 1.87 -2.95
C VAL A 37 -9.37 1.84 -2.13
N LEU A 38 -9.97 3.02 -1.89
CA LEU A 38 -11.22 3.20 -1.16
C LEU A 38 -12.35 3.41 -2.17
N SER A 39 -13.46 2.70 -1.97
CA SER A 39 -14.70 2.97 -2.68
C SER A 39 -15.33 4.28 -2.20
N ASP A 40 -16.16 4.91 -3.03
CA ASP A 40 -16.84 6.18 -2.66
C ASP A 40 -17.77 6.03 -1.45
N ASP A 41 -18.23 4.80 -1.17
CA ASP A 41 -19.05 4.43 -0.02
C ASP A 41 -18.22 3.86 1.16
N SER A 42 -16.90 3.93 1.10
CA SER A 42 -16.03 3.53 2.20
C SER A 42 -16.22 4.45 3.40
N HIS A 43 -16.71 3.90 4.51
CA HIS A 43 -16.87 4.60 5.77
C HIS A 43 -15.95 4.01 6.85
N TRP A 44 -15.45 4.88 7.74
CA TRP A 44 -14.71 4.45 8.91
C TRP A 44 -15.67 4.00 10.01
N GLU A 45 -15.39 2.84 10.61
CA GLU A 45 -16.13 2.32 11.75
C GLU A 45 -15.24 2.28 13.00
N LEU A 46 -15.79 2.69 14.14
CA LEU A 46 -15.12 2.55 15.42
C LEU A 46 -15.15 1.08 15.86
N VAL A 47 -14.01 0.40 15.78
CA VAL A 47 -13.88 -1.01 16.20
C VAL A 47 -13.66 -1.13 17.72
N SER A 48 -12.94 -0.19 18.33
CA SER A 48 -12.63 -0.22 19.76
C SER A 48 -12.23 1.15 20.29
N GLU A 49 -12.58 1.43 21.55
CA GLU A 49 -12.17 2.64 22.27
C GLU A 49 -11.71 2.33 23.70
N GLY A 50 -11.25 3.35 24.43
CA GLY A 50 -10.79 3.24 25.82
C GLY A 50 -9.32 2.84 26.00
N HIS A 51 -8.56 2.73 24.90
CA HIS A 51 -7.14 2.39 24.92
C HIS A 51 -6.26 3.58 25.25
N GLY A 52 -5.10 3.34 25.87
CA GLY A 52 -4.16 4.38 26.24
C GLY A 52 -3.22 4.80 25.10
N PHE A 53 -2.65 3.84 24.37
CA PHE A 53 -1.85 4.10 23.17
C PHE A 53 -1.79 2.86 22.27
N THR A 54 -2.62 2.84 21.22
CA THR A 54 -2.71 1.72 20.28
C THR A 54 -1.63 1.75 19.22
N GLU A 55 -0.96 0.63 18.96
CA GLU A 55 0.13 0.51 17.97
C GLU A 55 0.26 -0.93 17.45
N GLY A 56 1.06 -1.10 16.39
CA GLY A 56 1.53 -2.40 15.92
C GLY A 56 0.42 -3.33 15.44
N PRO A 57 -0.51 -2.89 14.57
CA PRO A 57 -1.52 -3.77 14.04
C PRO A 57 -0.87 -4.89 13.22
N ALA A 58 -1.25 -6.14 13.49
CA ALA A 58 -0.82 -7.32 12.74
C ALA A 58 -2.04 -8.20 12.44
N VAL A 59 -2.03 -8.87 11.29
CA VAL A 59 -3.17 -9.67 10.82
C VAL A 59 -2.77 -11.14 10.70
N ASP A 60 -3.58 -12.05 11.22
CA ASP A 60 -3.37 -13.48 11.04
C ASP A 60 -3.96 -14.00 9.70
N ARG A 61 -3.69 -15.27 9.37
CA ARG A 61 -4.20 -15.92 8.14
C ARG A 61 -5.73 -15.99 8.07
N HIS A 62 -6.40 -15.89 9.21
CA HIS A 62 -7.85 -15.89 9.26
C HIS A 62 -8.41 -14.49 9.03
N GLY A 63 -7.60 -13.44 9.16
CA GLY A 63 -7.97 -12.05 9.04
C GLY A 63 -8.29 -11.36 10.38
N ASN A 64 -7.98 -11.99 11.52
CA ASN A 64 -8.10 -11.32 12.81
C ASN A 64 -7.02 -10.26 12.95
N VAL A 65 -7.37 -9.09 13.47
CA VAL A 65 -6.44 -7.98 13.70
C VAL A 65 -6.00 -7.98 15.16
N PHE A 66 -4.69 -8.01 15.38
CA PHE A 66 -4.07 -7.89 16.68
C PHE A 66 -3.45 -6.52 16.81
N PHE A 67 -3.58 -5.86 17.95
CA PHE A 67 -2.96 -4.57 18.21
C PHE A 67 -2.57 -4.43 19.69
N SER A 68 -1.50 -3.68 19.95
CA SER A 68 -1.00 -3.45 21.31
C SER A 68 -1.60 -2.18 21.89
N ASP A 69 -1.92 -2.18 23.19
CA ASP A 69 -2.05 -0.96 24.00
C ASP A 69 -0.83 -0.84 24.92
N LEU A 70 0.10 0.05 24.55
CA LEU A 70 1.39 0.17 25.24
C LEU A 70 1.24 0.66 26.68
N ARG A 71 0.27 1.55 26.96
CA ARG A 71 0.04 2.05 28.32
C ARG A 71 -0.60 0.99 29.22
N ALA A 72 -1.42 0.11 28.64
CA ALA A 72 -2.06 -0.97 29.38
C ALA A 72 -1.20 -2.25 29.47
N SER A 73 -0.08 -2.34 28.74
CA SER A 73 0.72 -3.56 28.61
C SER A 73 -0.12 -4.77 28.18
N LYS A 74 -0.98 -4.58 27.16
CA LYS A 74 -1.92 -5.58 26.66
C LYS A 74 -1.86 -5.67 25.13
N ILE A 75 -2.16 -6.86 24.62
CA ILE A 75 -2.47 -7.08 23.21
C ILE A 75 -3.93 -7.50 23.10
N PHE A 76 -4.67 -6.86 22.22
CA PHE A 76 -6.05 -7.16 21.90
C PHE A 76 -6.16 -7.84 20.53
N ARG A 77 -7.24 -8.60 20.33
CA ARG A 77 -7.64 -9.21 19.07
C ARG A 77 -9.04 -8.75 18.70
N ALA A 78 -9.19 -8.14 17.53
CA ALA A 78 -10.46 -7.91 16.85
C ALA A 78 -10.70 -9.03 15.83
N ASP A 79 -11.86 -9.67 15.91
CA ASP A 79 -12.30 -10.67 14.92
C ASP A 79 -13.18 -10.05 13.82
N HIS A 80 -13.54 -10.86 12.82
CA HIS A 80 -14.40 -10.45 11.69
C HIS A 80 -15.81 -10.02 12.06
N SER A 81 -16.27 -10.35 13.28
CA SER A 81 -17.56 -9.88 13.78
C SER A 81 -17.47 -8.50 14.43
N GLY A 82 -16.28 -7.88 14.44
CA GLY A 82 -16.02 -6.63 15.13
C GLY A 82 -15.82 -6.81 16.63
N LYS A 83 -15.75 -8.04 17.14
CA LYS A 83 -15.59 -8.30 18.57
C LYS A 83 -14.12 -8.18 18.98
N VAL A 84 -13.86 -7.30 19.94
CA VAL A 84 -12.53 -7.09 20.52
C VAL A 84 -12.40 -7.88 21.83
N THR A 85 -11.32 -8.65 21.94
CA THR A 85 -11.02 -9.49 23.12
C THR A 85 -9.55 -9.37 23.53
N LEU A 86 -9.25 -9.57 24.81
CA LEU A 86 -7.88 -9.64 25.30
C LEU A 86 -7.19 -10.89 24.73
N PHE A 87 -6.03 -10.70 24.09
CA PHE A 87 -5.19 -11.78 23.59
C PHE A 87 -4.05 -12.11 24.58
N ALA A 88 -3.35 -11.09 25.06
CA ALA A 88 -2.26 -11.23 26.04
C ALA A 88 -2.17 -10.00 26.94
N ASP A 89 -1.67 -10.19 28.17
CA ASP A 89 -1.36 -9.12 29.12
C ASP A 89 0.10 -9.17 29.59
N LYS A 90 0.51 -8.15 30.36
CA LYS A 90 1.86 -8.01 30.93
C LYS A 90 2.97 -8.07 29.87
N THR A 91 2.66 -7.60 28.67
CA THR A 91 3.53 -7.77 27.49
C THR A 91 4.77 -6.90 27.49
N ALA A 92 4.85 -5.91 28.38
CA ALA A 92 6.02 -5.05 28.59
C ALA A 92 6.79 -5.38 29.89
N GLN A 93 6.53 -6.54 30.51
CA GLN A 93 7.16 -6.98 31.76
C GLN A 93 8.09 -8.16 31.46
N THR A 94 9.35 -7.86 31.11
CA THR A 94 10.42 -8.85 30.91
C THR A 94 11.39 -8.86 32.07
#